data_AF-A0AAV1LJI1-F1
#
_entry.id   AF-A0AAV1LJI1-F1
#
_cell.length_a   1.000
_cell.length_b   1.000
_cell.length_c   1.000
_cell.angle_alpha   90.00
_cell.angle_beta   90.00
_cell.angle_gamma   90.00
#
_symmetry.space_group_name_H-M   'P 1'
#
loop_
_entity.id
_entity.type
_entity.pdbx_description
1 polymer ?
#
loop_
_entity_poly.entity_id
_entity_poly.type
_entity_poly.pdbx_seq_one_letter_code
_entity_poly.pdbx_strand_id
1 'polypeptide(L)'
;MGDKGEIKETSELTNVPIRTVCRIVSAGSNHLPRKRTKISFKRIDNFTEEHVRRTIYNFYLNNEIPTLREIYQSLMRSETGFEYSETTLWRLLKKLGFKYGKLDERRTVMESPRLLLLREKFINKIRLRRSAGKNIIYLDETWFDTHDTLKKVYTDNSPSCTTKAPCSRGKRLIILHAGGEQGWIPGALLISSKHLKSSSADYHEDMDSGLFEKWFTDQLLPNIPSSSVIVMDNASYHSRQIEKIPSTNTRKSDFLRSHNISVPEKSTIKSLLEVVKNNYFEKKICGR
;
A
#
# COMPACT_ATOMS: atom_id res chain seq x y z
N MET A 1 13.38 64.83 22.46
CA MET A 1 14.53 64.51 21.58
C MET A 1 15.50 63.73 22.44
N GLY A 2 15.63 62.41 22.22
CA GLY A 2 16.58 61.58 22.97
C GLY A 2 18.01 62.03 22.69
N ASP A 3 18.87 61.94 23.69
CA ASP A 3 20.24 62.41 23.59
C ASP A 3 20.96 61.65 22.45
N LYS A 4 21.69 62.36 21.59
CA LYS A 4 22.35 61.74 20.43
C LYS A 4 23.38 60.70 20.85
N GLY A 5 23.91 60.81 22.07
CA GLY A 5 24.80 59.82 22.69
C GLY A 5 24.11 58.47 22.92
N GLU A 6 22.93 58.48 23.55
CA GLU A 6 22.17 57.28 23.90
C GLU A 6 21.77 56.46 22.66
N ILE A 7 21.41 57.15 21.57
CA ILE A 7 21.05 56.49 20.30
C ILE A 7 22.24 55.75 19.69
N LYS A 8 23.44 56.33 19.78
CA LYS A 8 24.66 55.74 19.23
C LYS A 8 25.10 54.53 20.04
N GLU A 9 25.09 54.66 21.37
CA GLU A 9 25.39 53.57 22.30
C GLU A 9 24.41 52.39 22.12
N THR A 10 23.11 52.68 22.01
CA THR A 10 22.09 51.64 21.77
C THR A 10 22.30 50.93 20.42
N SER A 11 22.74 51.65 19.38
CA SER A 11 23.06 51.08 18.07
C SER A 11 24.25 50.12 18.14
N GLU A 12 25.29 50.49 18.89
CA GLU A 12 26.49 49.68 19.10
C GLU A 12 26.18 48.42 19.93
N LEU A 13 25.38 48.55 20.99
CA LEU A 13 24.99 47.43 21.86
C LEU A 13 24.02 46.43 21.19
N THR A 14 23.10 46.92 20.36
CA THR A 14 22.06 46.08 19.71
C THR A 14 22.45 45.62 18.31
N ASN A 15 23.53 46.14 17.75
CA ASN A 15 23.96 45.93 16.36
C ASN A 15 22.88 46.29 15.32
N VAL A 16 21.96 47.18 15.70
CA VAL A 16 20.89 47.70 14.84
C VAL A 16 21.36 49.05 14.27
N PRO A 17 21.20 49.34 12.97
CA PRO A 17 21.66 50.60 12.39
C PRO A 17 21.09 51.83 13.11
N ILE A 18 21.92 52.85 13.34
CA ILE A 18 21.55 54.11 14.03
C ILE A 18 20.23 54.69 13.50
N ARG A 19 20.01 54.65 12.17
CA ARG A 19 18.77 55.14 11.54
C ARG A 19 17.52 54.40 12.01
N THR A 20 17.64 53.10 12.27
CA THR A 20 16.55 52.26 12.76
C THR A 20 16.28 52.51 14.24
N VAL A 21 17.33 52.70 15.05
CA VAL A 21 17.22 53.09 16.46
C VAL A 21 16.54 54.46 16.57
N CYS A 22 17.01 55.47 15.83
CA CYS A 22 16.36 56.78 15.72
C CYS A 22 14.87 56.66 15.38
N ARG A 23 14.53 55.81 14.41
CA ARG A 23 13.15 55.60 13.97
C ARG A 23 12.29 54.99 15.08
N ILE A 24 12.81 54.00 15.82
CA ILE A 24 12.09 53.36 16.93
C ILE A 24 11.91 54.32 18.10
N VAL A 25 12.96 55.07 18.47
CA VAL A 25 12.91 56.07 19.55
C VAL A 25 11.94 57.20 19.20
N SER A 26 11.95 57.67 17.94
CA SER A 26 11.03 58.72 17.46
C SER A 26 9.57 58.23 17.36
N ALA A 27 9.37 56.93 17.16
CA ALA A 27 8.07 56.26 17.07
C ALA A 27 7.40 56.07 18.44
N GLY A 28 8.19 55.92 19.52
CA GLY A 28 7.69 55.65 20.87
C GLY A 28 7.08 54.25 21.07
N SER A 29 6.74 53.92 22.32
CA SER A 29 6.29 52.57 22.74
C SER A 29 4.94 52.11 22.17
N ASN A 30 4.19 52.98 21.48
CA ASN A 30 2.86 52.67 20.93
C ASN A 30 2.89 52.17 19.48
N HIS A 31 4.07 51.94 18.90
CA HIS A 31 4.16 51.43 17.53
C HIS A 31 3.87 49.92 17.47
N LEU A 32 2.62 49.57 17.15
CA LEU A 32 2.26 48.21 16.76
C LEU A 32 3.08 47.80 15.51
N PRO A 33 3.62 46.57 15.46
CA PRO A 33 4.31 46.08 14.27
C PRO A 33 3.35 46.20 13.08
N ARG A 34 3.81 46.85 12.01
CA ARG A 34 3.02 47.01 10.79
C ARG A 34 2.62 45.61 10.32
N LYS A 35 1.36 45.22 10.51
CA LYS A 35 0.85 43.95 9.99
C LYS A 35 1.14 43.98 8.49
N ARG A 36 2.03 43.09 8.02
CA ARG A 36 2.15 42.84 6.59
C ARG A 36 0.74 42.56 6.12
N THR A 37 0.22 43.37 5.21
CA THR A 37 -1.01 43.06 4.50
C THR A 37 -0.72 41.73 3.81
N LYS A 38 -1.15 40.61 4.42
CA LYS A 38 -1.30 39.38 3.66
C LYS A 38 -2.24 39.81 2.56
N ILE A 39 -1.74 39.87 1.32
CA ILE A 39 -2.57 40.06 0.15
C ILE A 39 -3.58 38.93 0.27
N SER A 40 -4.75 39.25 0.80
CA SER A 40 -5.79 38.27 1.00
C SER A 40 -6.09 37.84 -0.41
N PHE A 41 -5.93 36.55 -0.66
CA PHE A 41 -6.50 35.89 -1.81
C PHE A 41 -7.88 36.53 -2.01
N LYS A 42 -8.06 37.34 -3.08
CA LYS A 42 -9.35 37.96 -3.38
C LYS A 42 -10.38 36.82 -3.31
N ARG A 43 -11.58 37.10 -2.78
CA ARG A 43 -12.68 36.13 -2.70
C ARG A 43 -12.87 35.49 -4.08
N ILE A 44 -12.25 34.34 -4.32
CA ILE A 44 -12.58 33.47 -5.43
C ILE A 44 -13.94 32.89 -5.09
N ASP A 45 -14.88 32.99 -6.03
CA ASP A 45 -16.23 32.52 -5.84
C ASP A 45 -16.29 30.99 -5.82
N ASN A 46 -17.36 30.45 -5.23
CA ASN A 46 -17.53 29.00 -5.15
C ASN A 46 -17.65 28.35 -6.53
N PHE A 47 -18.10 29.09 -7.54
CA PHE A 47 -18.23 28.60 -8.91
C PHE A 47 -16.86 28.30 -9.54
N THR A 48 -15.90 29.22 -9.41
CA THR A 48 -14.52 28.99 -9.87
C THR A 48 -13.86 27.86 -9.09
N GLU A 49 -14.11 27.78 -7.77
CA GLU A 49 -13.60 26.68 -6.95
C GLU A 49 -14.08 25.32 -7.45
N GLU A 50 -15.37 25.20 -7.77
CA GLU A 50 -15.96 23.95 -8.25
C GLU A 50 -15.53 23.60 -9.67
N HIS A 51 -15.41 24.60 -10.55
CA HIS A 51 -14.86 24.39 -11.89
C HIS A 51 -13.43 23.83 -11.84
N VAL A 52 -12.58 24.38 -10.95
CA VAL A 52 -11.23 23.86 -10.72
C VAL A 52 -11.25 22.42 -10.21
N ARG A 53 -12.11 22.08 -9.24
CA ARG A 53 -12.24 20.69 -8.76
C ARG A 53 -12.64 19.75 -9.88
N ARG A 54 -13.69 20.09 -10.62
CA ARG A 54 -14.23 19.26 -11.72
C ARG A 54 -13.19 19.02 -12.81
N THR A 55 -12.48 20.07 -13.23
CA THR A 55 -11.40 19.93 -14.23
C THR A 55 -10.33 18.95 -13.77
N ILE A 56 -9.90 19.03 -12.50
CA ILE A 56 -8.92 18.09 -11.93
C ILE A 56 -9.48 16.67 -11.90
N TYR A 57 -10.71 16.47 -11.45
CA TYR A 57 -11.32 15.15 -11.39
C TYR A 57 -11.52 14.53 -12.77
N ASN A 58 -11.80 15.33 -13.80
CA ASN A 58 -11.90 14.83 -15.17
C ASN A 58 -10.57 14.26 -15.70
N PHE A 59 -9.42 14.86 -15.36
CA PHE A 59 -8.12 14.26 -15.68
C PHE A 59 -8.01 12.85 -15.06
N TYR A 60 -8.35 12.70 -13.78
CA TYR A 60 -8.30 11.39 -13.11
C TYR A 60 -9.32 10.39 -13.66
N LEU A 61 -10.53 10.82 -14.04
CA LEU A 61 -11.52 9.97 -14.71
C LEU A 61 -11.00 9.42 -16.05
N ASN A 62 -10.17 10.20 -16.74
CA ASN A 62 -9.51 9.81 -17.98
C ASN A 62 -8.18 9.07 -17.78
N ASN A 63 -7.82 8.73 -16.54
CA ASN A 63 -6.53 8.12 -16.16
C ASN A 63 -5.30 8.97 -16.50
N GLU A 64 -5.45 10.30 -16.53
CA GLU A 64 -4.36 11.25 -16.73
C GLU A 64 -3.92 11.81 -15.38
N ILE A 65 -2.61 11.98 -15.17
CA ILE A 65 -2.04 12.59 -13.95
C ILE A 65 -1.67 14.03 -14.28
N PRO A 66 -2.49 15.02 -13.90
CA PRO A 66 -2.30 16.37 -14.39
C PRO A 66 -1.22 17.12 -13.60
N THR A 67 -0.36 17.84 -14.32
CA THR A 67 0.54 18.86 -13.78
C THR A 67 -0.19 20.18 -13.55
N LEU A 68 0.37 21.06 -12.71
CA LEU A 68 -0.20 22.40 -12.49
C LEU A 68 -0.44 23.16 -13.81
N ARG A 69 0.50 23.03 -14.75
CA ARG A 69 0.44 23.68 -16.06
C ARG A 69 -0.68 23.12 -16.93
N GLU A 70 -0.88 21.81 -16.95
CA GLU A 70 -1.97 21.17 -17.71
C GLU A 70 -3.34 21.54 -17.14
N ILE A 71 -3.48 21.58 -15.80
CA ILE A 71 -4.70 22.06 -15.14
C ILE A 71 -4.95 23.52 -15.57
N TYR A 72 -3.92 24.37 -15.51
CA TYR A 72 -4.01 25.76 -15.90
C TYR A 72 -4.45 25.92 -17.36
N GLN A 73 -3.81 25.22 -18.29
CA GLN A 73 -4.14 25.26 -19.71
C GLN A 73 -5.56 24.77 -20.00
N SER A 74 -6.00 23.71 -19.32
CA SER A 74 -7.36 23.18 -19.43
C SER A 74 -8.40 24.20 -18.95
N LEU A 75 -8.11 24.89 -17.83
CA LEU A 75 -8.95 25.97 -17.31
C LEU A 75 -8.99 27.19 -18.23
N MET A 76 -7.85 27.60 -18.82
CA MET A 76 -7.80 28.69 -19.81
C MET A 76 -8.66 28.41 -21.04
N ARG A 77 -8.71 27.15 -21.49
CA ARG A 77 -9.43 26.74 -22.72
C ARG A 77 -10.91 26.49 -22.48
N SER A 78 -11.35 26.41 -21.23
CA SER A 78 -12.76 26.18 -20.89
C SER A 78 -13.63 27.40 -21.21
N GLU A 79 -14.90 27.19 -21.53
CA GLU A 79 -15.86 28.27 -21.86
C GLU A 79 -16.02 29.30 -20.75
N THR A 80 -15.87 28.88 -19.49
CA THR A 80 -15.92 29.77 -18.32
C THR A 80 -14.65 30.59 -18.13
N GLY A 81 -13.56 30.24 -18.82
CA GLY A 81 -12.24 30.82 -18.64
C GLY A 81 -11.69 30.63 -17.22
N PHE A 82 -10.46 31.10 -17.00
CA PHE A 82 -9.91 31.27 -15.66
C PHE A 82 -9.10 32.57 -15.66
N GLU A 83 -9.53 33.56 -14.89
CA GLU A 83 -8.98 34.92 -15.01
C GLU A 83 -7.69 35.13 -14.21
N TYR A 84 -7.24 34.11 -13.49
CA TYR A 84 -6.13 34.22 -12.55
C TYR A 84 -4.86 33.59 -13.10
N SER A 85 -3.71 33.98 -12.57
CA SER A 85 -2.41 33.41 -12.92
C SER A 85 -2.26 31.96 -12.46
N GLU A 86 -1.33 31.22 -13.07
CA GLU A 86 -0.93 29.87 -12.65
C GLU A 86 -0.45 29.84 -11.18
N THR A 87 0.24 30.89 -10.72
CA THR A 87 0.63 31.05 -9.31
C THR A 87 -0.57 31.20 -8.37
N THR A 88 -1.66 31.79 -8.85
CA THR A 88 -2.92 31.89 -8.11
C THR A 88 -3.62 30.53 -8.08
N LEU A 89 -3.67 29.81 -9.21
CA LEU A 89 -4.18 28.43 -9.24
C LEU A 89 -3.48 27.55 -8.20
N TRP A 90 -2.15 27.57 -8.12
CA TRP A 90 -1.41 26.79 -7.12
C TRP A 90 -1.83 27.09 -5.67
N ARG A 91 -2.04 28.37 -5.33
CA ARG A 91 -2.54 28.76 -4.00
C ARG A 91 -3.97 28.30 -3.78
N LEU A 92 -4.81 28.36 -4.82
CA LEU A 92 -6.20 27.90 -4.77
C LEU A 92 -6.26 26.38 -4.54
N LEU A 93 -5.45 25.58 -5.25
CA LEU A 93 -5.38 24.13 -5.04
C LEU A 93 -5.10 23.77 -3.57
N LYS A 94 -4.16 24.48 -2.93
CA LYS A 94 -3.88 24.31 -1.51
C LYS A 94 -5.07 24.66 -0.62
N LYS A 95 -5.81 25.73 -0.95
CA LYS A 95 -7.04 26.13 -0.23
C LYS A 95 -8.14 25.08 -0.37
N LEU A 96 -8.29 24.48 -1.55
CA LEU A 96 -9.25 23.43 -1.86
C LEU A 96 -8.89 22.06 -1.25
N GLY A 97 -7.73 21.94 -0.60
CA GLY A 97 -7.29 20.72 0.07
C GLY A 97 -6.46 19.78 -0.81
N PHE A 98 -6.17 20.14 -2.06
CA PHE A 98 -5.25 19.37 -2.90
C PHE A 98 -3.82 19.49 -2.36
N LYS A 99 -3.13 18.35 -2.34
CA LYS A 99 -1.74 18.25 -1.89
C LYS A 99 -0.92 17.58 -2.98
N TYR A 100 0.24 18.15 -3.29
CA TYR A 100 1.22 17.49 -4.15
C TYR A 100 1.90 16.38 -3.35
N GLY A 101 1.84 15.15 -3.85
CA GLY A 101 2.38 13.99 -3.17
C GLY A 101 2.28 12.74 -4.05
N LYS A 102 2.77 11.61 -3.53
CA LYS A 102 2.62 10.32 -4.22
C LYS A 102 1.14 9.95 -4.25
N LEU A 103 0.63 9.61 -5.43
CA LEU A 103 -0.69 9.03 -5.59
C LEU A 103 -0.71 7.68 -4.88
N ASP A 104 -1.71 7.46 -4.05
CA ASP A 104 -1.90 6.19 -3.37
C ASP A 104 -2.65 5.26 -4.32
N GLU A 105 -1.88 4.43 -5.04
CA GLU A 105 -2.36 3.47 -6.04
C GLU A 105 -3.36 2.43 -5.46
N ARG A 106 -3.50 2.37 -4.13
CA ARG A 106 -4.40 1.42 -3.44
C ARG A 106 -5.79 2.00 -3.13
N ARG A 107 -6.02 3.29 -3.39
CA ARG A 107 -7.30 3.96 -3.05
C ARG A 107 -8.45 3.56 -3.95
N THR A 108 -8.14 3.28 -5.21
CA THR A 108 -9.09 2.80 -6.21
C THR A 108 -8.62 1.43 -6.64
N VAL A 109 -9.37 0.39 -6.26
CA VAL A 109 -9.21 -0.93 -6.87
C VAL A 109 -9.57 -0.74 -8.34
N MET A 110 -8.59 -0.78 -9.24
CA MET A 110 -8.89 -0.92 -10.67
C MET A 110 -9.60 -2.26 -10.84
N GLU A 111 -10.93 -2.22 -10.90
CA GLU A 111 -11.74 -3.40 -11.14
C GLU A 111 -11.65 -3.75 -12.62
N SER A 112 -10.65 -4.56 -12.97
CA SER A 112 -10.64 -5.22 -14.28
C SER A 112 -11.98 -5.95 -14.47
N PRO A 113 -12.68 -5.81 -15.62
CA PRO A 113 -13.93 -6.51 -15.88
C PRO A 113 -13.82 -8.03 -15.65
N ARG A 114 -12.64 -8.60 -15.92
CA ARG A 114 -12.32 -9.99 -15.61
C ARG A 114 -12.37 -10.29 -14.10
N LEU A 115 -11.82 -9.41 -13.27
CA LEU A 115 -11.83 -9.58 -11.81
C LEU A 115 -13.25 -9.44 -11.24
N LEU A 116 -14.06 -8.55 -11.81
CA LEU A 116 -15.47 -8.40 -11.44
C LEU A 116 -16.23 -9.72 -11.65
N LEU A 117 -16.13 -10.32 -12.82
CA LEU A 117 -16.77 -11.60 -13.14
C LEU A 117 -16.29 -12.72 -12.21
N LEU A 118 -15.00 -12.76 -11.87
CA LEU A 118 -14.45 -13.76 -10.94
C LEU A 118 -15.00 -13.57 -9.51
N ARG A 119 -15.10 -12.32 -9.04
CA ARG A 119 -15.67 -12.00 -7.73
C ARG A 119 -17.16 -12.34 -7.68
N GLU A 120 -17.92 -11.99 -8.71
CA GLU A 120 -19.33 -12.34 -8.82
C GLU A 120 -19.54 -13.86 -8.77
N LYS A 121 -18.76 -14.61 -9.56
CA LYS A 121 -18.80 -16.08 -9.55
C LYS A 121 -18.47 -16.66 -8.17
N PHE A 122 -17.47 -16.10 -7.49
CA PHE A 122 -17.12 -16.50 -6.12
C PHE A 122 -18.25 -16.22 -5.14
N ILE A 123 -18.80 -15.00 -5.16
CA ILE A 123 -19.92 -14.59 -4.28
C ILE A 123 -21.12 -15.50 -4.49
N ASN A 124 -21.50 -15.77 -5.74
CA ASN A 124 -22.62 -16.64 -6.07
C ASN A 124 -22.39 -18.08 -5.58
N LYS A 125 -21.18 -18.62 -5.73
CA LYS A 125 -20.83 -19.93 -5.17
C LYS A 125 -20.96 -19.95 -3.65
N ILE A 126 -20.40 -18.97 -2.95
CA ILE A 126 -20.46 -18.91 -1.49
C ILE A 126 -21.91 -18.77 -1.00
N ARG A 127 -22.72 -17.91 -1.64
CA ARG A 127 -24.15 -17.78 -1.35
C ARG A 127 -24.88 -19.12 -1.47
N LEU A 128 -24.64 -19.86 -2.55
CA LEU A 128 -25.23 -21.18 -2.76
C LEU A 128 -24.81 -22.18 -1.67
N ARG A 129 -23.54 -22.17 -1.24
CA ARG A 129 -23.08 -23.06 -0.16
C ARG A 129 -23.71 -22.70 1.19
N ARG A 130 -23.86 -21.40 1.47
CA ARG A 130 -24.55 -20.93 2.68
C ARG A 130 -26.04 -21.31 2.67
N SER A 131 -26.74 -21.11 1.55
CA SER A 131 -28.16 -21.49 1.44
C SER A 131 -28.38 -23.00 1.55
N ALA A 132 -27.38 -23.79 1.19
CA ALA A 132 -27.37 -25.25 1.37
C ALA A 132 -26.94 -25.69 2.79
N GLY A 133 -26.78 -24.75 3.74
CA GLY A 133 -26.40 -25.05 5.13
C GLY A 133 -25.01 -25.65 5.29
N LYS A 134 -24.09 -25.40 4.34
CA LYS A 134 -22.71 -25.92 4.43
C LYS A 134 -21.89 -25.09 5.41
N ASN A 135 -21.11 -25.76 6.26
CA ASN A 135 -20.09 -25.10 7.07
C ASN A 135 -18.99 -24.54 6.17
N ILE A 136 -18.77 -23.23 6.21
CA ILE A 136 -17.74 -22.57 5.41
C ILE A 136 -16.60 -22.18 6.33
N ILE A 137 -15.43 -22.76 6.07
CA ILE A 137 -14.20 -22.53 6.82
C ILE A 137 -13.28 -21.69 5.96
N TYR A 138 -12.83 -20.56 6.52
CA TYR A 138 -11.86 -19.67 5.91
C TYR A 138 -10.51 -19.90 6.60
N LEU A 139 -9.44 -19.93 5.81
CA LEU A 139 -8.07 -19.97 6.31
C LEU A 139 -7.27 -18.84 5.68
N ASP A 140 -6.29 -18.33 6.42
CA ASP A 140 -5.36 -17.32 5.96
C ASP A 140 -4.07 -17.37 6.79
N GLU A 141 -2.98 -16.87 6.19
CA GLU A 141 -1.73 -16.65 6.88
C GLU A 141 -1.53 -15.16 7.20
N THR A 142 -1.10 -14.87 8.42
CA THR A 142 -0.58 -13.55 8.76
C THR A 142 0.84 -13.66 9.31
N TRP A 143 1.54 -12.53 9.36
CA TRP A 143 2.88 -12.47 9.90
C TRP A 143 3.01 -11.37 10.94
N PHE A 144 3.82 -11.65 11.95
CA PHE A 144 4.16 -10.71 13.01
C PHE A 144 5.69 -10.66 13.15
N ASP A 145 6.24 -9.45 13.12
CA ASP A 145 7.67 -9.23 13.30
C ASP A 145 7.96 -8.97 14.80
N THR A 146 8.90 -9.69 15.42
CA THR A 146 9.08 -9.69 16.89
C THR A 146 9.49 -8.35 17.50
N HIS A 147 10.03 -7.43 16.69
CA HIS A 147 10.38 -6.08 17.15
C HIS A 147 9.47 -5.01 16.51
N ASP A 148 8.26 -5.38 16.07
CA ASP A 148 7.33 -4.39 15.53
C ASP A 148 6.92 -3.38 16.62
N THR A 149 7.06 -2.09 16.30
CA THR A 149 6.85 -0.98 17.21
C THR A 149 5.98 0.09 16.55
N LEU A 150 5.31 0.91 17.37
CA LEU A 150 4.50 2.00 16.86
C LEU A 150 5.37 3.01 16.11
N LYS A 151 5.03 3.25 14.84
CA LYS A 151 5.76 4.19 13.96
C LYS A 151 5.44 5.66 14.23
N LYS A 152 4.33 5.93 14.93
CA LYS A 152 3.89 7.28 15.29
C LYS A 152 4.02 7.44 16.79
N VAL A 153 4.99 8.24 17.21
CA VAL A 153 5.28 8.53 18.61
C VAL A 153 5.41 10.04 18.79
N TYR A 154 5.11 10.54 19.98
CA TYR A 154 5.52 11.89 20.37
C TYR A 154 7.00 11.82 20.76
N THR A 155 7.85 12.61 20.09
CA THR A 155 9.30 12.65 20.34
C THR A 155 9.81 14.08 20.17
N ASP A 156 10.78 14.47 20.99
CA ASP A 156 11.52 15.73 20.89
C ASP A 156 12.85 15.55 20.13
N ASN A 157 13.09 14.36 19.56
CA ASN A 157 14.36 13.93 18.93
C ASN A 157 15.57 13.89 19.87
N SER A 158 15.37 13.96 21.20
CA SER A 158 16.45 13.76 22.15
C SER A 158 16.82 12.27 22.28
N PRO A 159 18.05 11.94 22.71
CA PRO A 159 18.40 10.56 23.08
C PRO A 159 17.48 9.98 24.17
N SER A 160 16.86 10.82 24.99
CA SER A 160 15.89 10.42 26.02
C SER A 160 14.55 9.94 25.44
N CYS A 161 14.19 10.40 24.23
CA CYS A 161 13.01 9.93 23.48
C CYS A 161 13.37 8.83 22.47
N THR A 162 14.27 7.92 22.85
CA THR A 162 14.62 6.73 22.05
C THR A 162 14.22 5.45 22.77
N THR A 163 13.65 4.50 22.03
CA THR A 163 13.34 3.17 22.55
C THR A 163 14.58 2.28 22.52
N LYS A 164 14.76 1.43 23.53
CA LYS A 164 15.78 0.36 23.51
C LYS A 164 15.46 -0.78 22.52
N ALA A 165 14.41 -0.64 21.71
CA ALA A 165 14.05 -1.61 20.70
C ALA A 165 15.16 -1.67 19.63
N PRO A 166 15.52 -2.88 19.15
CA PRO A 166 16.49 -3.02 18.08
C PRO A 166 16.02 -2.30 16.81
N CYS A 167 16.96 -1.76 16.04
CA CYS A 167 16.65 -1.09 14.76
C CYS A 167 16.11 -2.07 13.70
N SER A 168 16.43 -3.37 13.83
CA SER A 168 15.89 -4.41 12.96
C SER A 168 14.49 -4.83 13.38
N ARG A 169 13.64 -5.21 12.41
CA ARG A 169 12.28 -5.72 12.67
C ARG A 169 12.23 -7.03 13.47
N GLY A 170 13.38 -7.63 13.76
CA GLY A 170 13.45 -8.90 14.49
C GLY A 170 13.09 -10.09 13.61
N LYS A 171 12.66 -11.18 14.24
CA LYS A 171 12.30 -12.43 13.57
C LYS A 171 10.85 -12.35 13.10
N ARG A 172 10.54 -13.00 11.99
CA ARG A 172 9.16 -13.14 11.51
C ARG A 172 8.53 -14.39 12.09
N LEU A 173 7.38 -14.22 12.73
CA LEU A 173 6.45 -15.28 13.07
C LEU A 173 5.39 -15.34 11.97
N ILE A 174 5.05 -16.55 11.54
CA ILE A 174 3.92 -16.81 10.65
C ILE A 174 2.84 -17.46 11.50
N ILE A 175 1.62 -16.94 11.42
CA ILE A 175 0.46 -17.45 12.11
C ILE A 175 -0.52 -17.90 11.03
N LEU A 176 -0.78 -19.20 10.98
CA LEU A 176 -1.77 -19.82 10.12
C LEU A 176 -2.90 -20.35 10.99
N HIS A 177 -4.12 -20.01 10.64
CA HIS A 177 -5.29 -20.55 11.32
C HIS A 177 -6.50 -20.62 10.39
N ALA A 178 -7.56 -21.29 10.86
CA ALA A 178 -8.80 -21.48 10.15
C ALA A 178 -9.98 -21.30 11.08
N GLY A 179 -11.04 -20.67 10.57
CA GLY A 179 -12.26 -20.39 11.32
C GLY A 179 -13.48 -20.29 10.42
N GLY A 180 -14.65 -20.50 11.01
CA GLY A 180 -15.94 -20.42 10.36
C GLY A 180 -16.95 -19.63 11.19
N GLU A 181 -18.23 -19.82 10.90
CA GLU A 181 -19.34 -19.19 11.62
C GLU A 181 -19.37 -19.56 13.11
N GLN A 182 -18.92 -20.77 13.45
CA GLN A 182 -18.84 -21.30 14.82
C GLN A 182 -17.56 -20.89 15.55
N GLY A 183 -16.74 -20.02 14.96
CA GLY A 183 -15.47 -19.57 15.52
C GLY A 183 -14.25 -20.32 14.97
N TRP A 184 -13.17 -20.30 15.74
CA TRP A 184 -11.90 -20.93 15.38
C TRP A 184 -11.98 -22.45 15.44
N ILE A 185 -11.32 -23.13 14.50
CA ILE A 185 -11.22 -24.60 14.51
C ILE A 185 -10.20 -25.03 15.58
N PRO A 186 -10.62 -25.73 16.64
CA PRO A 186 -9.70 -26.18 17.68
C PRO A 186 -8.59 -27.06 17.10
N GLY A 187 -7.34 -26.85 17.54
CA GLY A 187 -6.20 -27.62 17.06
C GLY A 187 -5.67 -27.25 15.67
N ALA A 188 -6.27 -26.28 14.98
CA ALA A 188 -5.81 -25.82 13.66
C ALA A 188 -4.90 -24.58 13.70
N LEU A 189 -4.44 -24.15 14.87
CA LEU A 189 -3.51 -23.01 14.99
C LEU A 189 -2.07 -23.48 14.77
N LEU A 190 -1.43 -22.95 13.74
CA LEU A 190 -0.02 -23.16 13.47
C LEU A 190 0.74 -21.84 13.62
N ILE A 191 1.77 -21.87 14.46
CA ILE A 191 2.73 -20.77 14.58
C ILE A 191 4.08 -21.31 14.14
N SER A 192 4.66 -20.68 13.10
CA SER A 192 5.95 -21.09 12.56
C SER A 192 6.96 -19.94 12.53
N SER A 193 8.23 -20.23 12.80
CA SER A 193 9.32 -19.26 12.64
C SER A 193 10.67 -19.94 12.40
N LYS A 194 11.38 -19.47 11.36
CA LYS A 194 12.71 -19.93 10.95
C LYS A 194 13.80 -19.86 12.04
N HIS A 195 13.64 -18.99 13.03
CA HIS A 195 14.72 -18.60 13.93
C HIS A 195 14.44 -18.81 15.43
N LEU A 196 13.32 -19.44 15.82
CA LEU A 196 13.07 -19.80 17.21
C LEU A 196 13.62 -21.19 17.51
N LYS A 197 14.85 -21.26 18.04
CA LYS A 197 15.48 -22.52 18.49
C LYS A 197 15.05 -22.95 19.90
N SER A 198 14.24 -22.17 20.62
CA SER A 198 14.11 -22.27 22.08
C SER A 198 12.73 -21.95 22.64
N SER A 199 11.67 -22.11 21.86
CA SER A 199 10.29 -22.01 22.36
C SER A 199 9.62 -23.35 22.13
N SER A 200 8.86 -23.83 23.10
CA SER A 200 7.99 -25.01 23.07
C SER A 200 6.90 -25.01 21.98
N ALA A 201 7.03 -24.13 20.98
CA ALA A 201 6.26 -24.14 19.74
C ALA A 201 7.08 -24.90 18.69
N ASP A 202 6.71 -26.15 18.47
CA ASP A 202 7.51 -27.22 17.84
C ASP A 202 7.69 -27.10 16.30
N TYR A 203 7.62 -25.90 15.73
CA TYR A 203 7.68 -25.71 14.27
C TYR A 203 8.70 -24.64 13.86
N HIS A 204 9.76 -25.12 13.18
CA HIS A 204 10.99 -24.38 12.88
C HIS A 204 11.15 -24.02 11.39
N GLU A 205 10.08 -23.99 10.60
CA GLU A 205 10.15 -23.93 9.14
C GLU A 205 9.54 -22.63 8.56
N ASP A 206 10.02 -22.20 7.38
CA ASP A 206 9.31 -21.16 6.61
C ASP A 206 7.98 -21.75 6.11
N MET A 207 6.96 -20.91 5.91
CA MET A 207 5.69 -21.38 5.34
C MET A 207 5.91 -21.82 3.90
N ASP A 208 6.01 -23.13 3.69
CA ASP A 208 6.16 -23.76 2.39
C ASP A 208 4.99 -24.71 2.08
N SER A 209 5.00 -25.27 0.87
CA SER A 209 3.93 -26.17 0.44
C SER A 209 3.85 -27.45 1.28
N GLY A 210 4.98 -27.96 1.79
CA GLY A 210 5.03 -29.18 2.59
C GLY A 210 4.48 -28.96 3.98
N LEU A 211 4.86 -27.86 4.63
CA LEU A 211 4.33 -27.46 5.93
C LEU A 211 2.82 -27.18 5.85
N PHE A 212 2.36 -26.48 4.80
CA PHE A 212 0.94 -26.26 4.56
C PHE A 212 0.19 -27.58 4.37
N GLU A 213 0.70 -28.48 3.52
CA GLU A 213 0.09 -29.78 3.24
C GLU A 213 -0.03 -30.64 4.51
N LYS A 214 1.03 -30.66 5.33
CA LYS A 214 1.04 -31.34 6.63
C LYS A 214 0.03 -30.75 7.59
N TRP A 215 0.02 -29.43 7.77
CA TRP A 215 -0.97 -28.75 8.60
C TRP A 215 -2.40 -29.00 8.13
N PHE A 216 -2.63 -28.91 6.82
CA PHE A 216 -3.94 -29.11 6.22
C PHE A 216 -4.45 -30.52 6.51
N THR A 217 -3.60 -31.53 6.36
CA THR A 217 -3.96 -32.94 6.53
C THR A 217 -4.06 -33.36 8.00
N ASP A 218 -3.10 -32.95 8.83
CA ASP A 218 -2.94 -33.46 10.19
C ASP A 218 -3.68 -32.61 11.23
N GLN A 219 -3.89 -31.32 10.96
CA GLN A 219 -4.50 -30.38 11.91
C GLN A 219 -5.86 -29.86 11.43
N LEU A 220 -5.99 -29.43 10.17
CA LEU A 220 -7.26 -28.84 9.71
C LEU A 220 -8.32 -29.90 9.43
N LEU A 221 -8.06 -30.82 8.51
CA LEU A 221 -9.06 -31.81 8.05
C LEU A 221 -9.66 -32.67 9.17
N PRO A 222 -8.91 -33.12 10.19
CA PRO A 222 -9.48 -33.93 11.28
C PRO A 222 -10.39 -33.14 12.22
N ASN A 223 -10.21 -31.81 12.29
CA ASN A 223 -10.90 -30.94 13.26
C ASN A 223 -12.07 -30.16 12.65
N ILE A 224 -12.29 -30.23 11.33
CA ILE A 224 -13.45 -29.58 10.69
C ILE A 224 -14.67 -30.50 10.62
N PRO A 225 -15.89 -29.95 10.63
CA PRO A 225 -17.09 -30.74 10.39
C PRO A 225 -17.06 -31.43 9.03
N SER A 226 -17.69 -32.60 8.94
CA SER A 226 -17.87 -33.29 7.66
C SER A 226 -18.67 -32.44 6.67
N SER A 227 -18.42 -32.62 5.37
CA SER A 227 -19.06 -31.84 4.30
C SER A 227 -18.86 -30.32 4.37
N SER A 228 -17.77 -29.85 4.98
CA SER A 228 -17.40 -28.43 5.01
C SER A 228 -16.87 -27.94 3.65
N VAL A 229 -16.94 -26.62 3.45
CA VAL A 229 -16.35 -25.90 2.30
C VAL A 229 -15.18 -25.08 2.80
N ILE A 230 -13.98 -25.38 2.30
CA ILE A 230 -12.77 -24.64 2.65
C ILE A 230 -12.55 -23.52 1.63
N VAL A 231 -12.30 -22.31 2.13
CA VAL A 231 -11.98 -21.12 1.35
C VAL A 231 -10.59 -20.65 1.74
N MET A 232 -9.72 -20.53 0.73
CA MET A 232 -8.34 -20.05 0.85
C MET A 232 -8.04 -19.14 -0.34
N ASP A 233 -6.95 -18.37 -0.23
CA ASP A 233 -6.48 -17.55 -1.33
C ASP A 233 -5.85 -18.41 -2.45
N ASN A 234 -5.28 -17.76 -3.47
CA ASN A 234 -4.63 -18.46 -4.59
C ASN A 234 -3.10 -18.36 -4.51
N ALA A 235 -2.53 -18.44 -3.31
CA ALA A 235 -1.09 -18.52 -3.13
C ALA A 235 -0.53 -19.82 -3.72
N SER A 236 0.67 -19.74 -4.32
CA SER A 236 1.24 -20.86 -5.08
C SER A 236 1.54 -22.09 -4.22
N TYR A 237 1.78 -21.92 -2.91
CA TYR A 237 2.12 -23.02 -2.00
C TYR A 237 0.88 -23.83 -1.57
N HIS A 238 -0.34 -23.28 -1.68
CA HIS A 238 -1.57 -24.02 -1.40
C HIS A 238 -1.90 -25.09 -2.44
N SER A 239 -1.32 -25.00 -3.64
CA SER A 239 -1.64 -25.87 -4.77
C SER A 239 -0.36 -26.52 -5.31
N ARG A 240 0.31 -27.27 -4.45
CA ARG A 240 1.50 -28.03 -4.84
C ARG A 240 1.16 -29.02 -5.94
N GLN A 241 1.80 -28.85 -7.09
CA GLN A 241 1.74 -29.84 -8.16
C GLN A 241 2.73 -30.95 -7.85
N ILE A 242 2.27 -32.21 -7.97
CA ILE A 242 3.11 -33.40 -7.84
C ILE A 242 4.22 -33.33 -8.89
N GLU A 243 3.85 -32.88 -10.09
CA GLU A 243 4.78 -32.62 -11.16
C GLU A 243 4.55 -31.22 -11.74
N LYS A 244 5.57 -30.37 -11.66
CA LYS A 244 5.46 -28.97 -12.09
C LYS A 244 5.56 -28.89 -13.62
N ILE A 245 4.44 -28.55 -14.26
CA ILE A 245 4.44 -28.29 -15.71
C ILE A 245 5.40 -27.12 -16.00
N PRO A 246 6.29 -27.24 -17.01
CA PRO A 246 7.27 -26.22 -17.30
C PRO A 246 6.66 -24.87 -17.62
N SER A 247 7.20 -23.81 -17.03
CA SER A 247 6.88 -22.42 -17.38
C SER A 247 7.98 -21.80 -18.23
N THR A 248 7.85 -20.52 -18.59
CA THR A 248 8.92 -19.76 -19.27
C THR A 248 10.26 -19.89 -18.56
N ASN A 249 10.27 -20.00 -17.23
CA ASN A 249 11.47 -19.96 -16.39
C ASN A 249 12.05 -21.34 -16.00
N THR A 250 11.47 -22.45 -16.47
CA THR A 250 11.98 -23.80 -16.17
C THR A 250 12.61 -24.45 -17.41
N ARG A 251 13.54 -25.39 -17.21
CA ARG A 251 14.07 -26.22 -18.29
C ARG A 251 12.97 -27.14 -18.81
N LYS A 252 12.67 -27.04 -20.12
CA LYS A 252 11.56 -27.74 -20.78
C LYS A 252 12.02 -29.05 -21.42
N SER A 253 13.29 -29.11 -21.82
CA SER A 253 13.90 -30.28 -22.46
C SER A 253 13.75 -31.54 -21.60
N ASP A 254 14.05 -31.42 -20.32
CA ASP A 254 14.15 -32.56 -19.41
C ASP A 254 12.75 -33.10 -19.08
N PHE A 255 11.78 -32.19 -18.92
CA PHE A 255 10.36 -32.53 -18.74
C PHE A 255 9.73 -33.17 -19.99
N LEU A 256 10.02 -32.65 -21.19
CA LEU A 256 9.50 -33.22 -22.43
C LEU A 256 10.11 -34.62 -22.67
N ARG A 257 11.40 -34.78 -22.41
CA ARG A 257 12.09 -36.08 -22.48
C ARG A 257 11.54 -37.08 -21.46
N SER A 258 11.25 -36.66 -20.22
CA SER A 258 10.64 -37.54 -19.20
C SER A 258 9.22 -37.99 -19.57
N HIS A 259 8.55 -37.26 -20.46
CA HIS A 259 7.24 -37.63 -21.04
C HIS A 259 7.34 -38.28 -22.42
N ASN A 260 8.52 -38.78 -22.80
CA ASN A 260 8.79 -39.44 -24.09
C ASN A 260 8.53 -38.56 -25.32
N ILE A 261 8.64 -37.23 -25.19
CA ILE A 261 8.54 -36.29 -26.31
C ILE A 261 9.95 -35.96 -26.80
N SER A 262 10.20 -36.20 -28.09
CA SER A 262 11.49 -35.88 -28.72
C SER A 262 11.70 -34.37 -28.77
N VAL A 263 12.87 -33.93 -28.31
CA VAL A 263 13.26 -32.53 -28.27
C VAL A 263 14.44 -32.31 -29.23
N PRO A 264 14.25 -31.58 -30.34
CA PRO A 264 15.34 -31.24 -31.26
C PRO A 264 16.46 -30.48 -30.56
N GLU A 265 17.73 -30.78 -30.89
CA GLU A 265 18.91 -30.19 -30.23
C GLU A 265 18.98 -28.66 -30.32
N LYS A 266 18.39 -28.05 -31.36
CA LYS A 266 18.36 -26.60 -31.59
C LYS A 266 16.97 -25.98 -31.37
N SER A 267 16.30 -26.37 -30.29
CA SER A 267 14.97 -25.84 -29.96
C SER A 267 15.04 -24.52 -29.20
N THR A 268 14.16 -23.56 -29.55
CA THR A 268 14.03 -22.31 -28.80
C THR A 268 13.11 -22.49 -27.60
N ILE A 269 13.24 -21.62 -26.58
CA ILE A 269 12.34 -21.64 -25.40
C ILE A 269 10.86 -21.51 -25.82
N LYS A 270 10.58 -20.72 -26.87
CA LYS A 270 9.23 -20.51 -27.41
C LYS A 270 8.67 -21.78 -28.07
N SER A 271 9.45 -22.44 -28.92
CA SER A 271 8.99 -23.67 -29.59
C SER A 271 8.74 -24.79 -28.58
N LEU A 272 9.57 -24.92 -27.54
CA LEU A 272 9.35 -25.89 -26.47
C LEU A 272 8.11 -25.59 -25.63
N LEU A 273 7.78 -24.31 -25.40
CA LEU A 273 6.53 -23.93 -24.70
C LEU A 273 5.29 -24.27 -25.53
N GLU A 274 5.38 -24.12 -26.85
CA GLU A 274 4.30 -24.44 -27.75
C GLU A 274 4.02 -25.94 -27.79
N VAL A 275 5.08 -26.76 -27.82
CA VAL A 275 4.98 -28.21 -27.64
C VAL A 275 4.35 -28.54 -26.28
N VAL A 276 4.77 -27.90 -25.19
CA VAL A 276 4.15 -28.11 -23.86
C VAL A 276 2.66 -27.74 -23.85
N LYS A 277 2.27 -26.65 -24.51
CA LYS A 277 0.86 -26.23 -24.60
C LYS A 277 0.02 -27.17 -25.46
N ASN A 278 0.56 -27.65 -26.58
CA ASN A 278 -0.15 -28.49 -27.53
C ASN A 278 -0.33 -29.93 -27.04
N ASN A 279 0.49 -30.40 -26.10
CA ASN A 279 0.37 -31.74 -25.51
C ASN A 279 -0.57 -31.80 -24.29
N TYR A 280 -1.22 -30.68 -23.91
CA TYR A 280 -2.25 -30.61 -22.87
C TYR A 280 -1.94 -31.42 -21.59
N PHE A 281 -0.78 -31.20 -20.98
CA PHE A 281 -0.44 -31.84 -19.71
C PHE A 281 -1.44 -31.47 -18.62
N GLU A 282 -2.07 -32.48 -18.01
CA GLU A 282 -2.94 -32.29 -16.87
C GLU A 282 -2.15 -31.94 -15.61
N LYS A 283 -2.63 -30.94 -14.87
CA LYS A 283 -2.04 -30.56 -13.58
C LYS A 283 -2.40 -31.62 -12.55
N LYS A 284 -1.45 -32.50 -12.22
CA LYS A 284 -1.56 -33.40 -11.07
C LYS A 284 -1.28 -32.60 -9.79
N ILE A 285 -2.33 -32.31 -9.02
CA ILE A 285 -2.26 -31.60 -7.73
C ILE A 285 -2.23 -32.65 -6.62
N CYS A 286 -1.36 -32.46 -5.62
CA CYS A 286 -1.33 -33.37 -4.48
C CYS A 286 -2.61 -33.23 -3.65
N GLY A 287 -3.24 -34.34 -3.25
CA GLY A 287 -4.41 -34.34 -2.37
C GLY A 287 -5.77 -34.01 -3.01
N ARG A 288 -5.93 -34.21 -4.33
CA ARG A 288 -7.24 -34.23 -5.00
C ARG A 288 -7.51 -35.54 -5.71
#